data_AF-A0A1L7CLE5-F1
#
_entry.id   AF-A0A1L7CLE5-F1
#
_cell.length_a   1.000
_cell.length_b   1.000
_cell.length_c   1.000
_cell.angle_alpha   90.00
_cell.angle_beta   90.00
_cell.angle_gamma   90.00
#
_symmetry.space_group_name_H-M   'P 1'
#
loop_
_entity.id
_entity.type
_entity.pdbx_description
1 polymer ?
#
loop_
_entity_poly.entity_id
_entity_poly.type
_entity_poly.pdbx_seq_one_letter_code
_entity_poly.pdbx_strand_id
1 'polypeptide(L)'
;MRLVWDKSAWEDYKHWQTIDRRILKRINTLIDACLREPFEGIGKPEELKYGAQGAWSRRITDEHRLVYLVAGEDLIILQARYHY
;
A
#
# COMPACT_ATOMS: atom_id res chain seq x y z
N MET A 1 2.50 -14.35 4.35
CA MET A 1 1.34 -13.48 4.59
C MET A 1 0.36 -13.61 3.44
N ARG A 2 -0.95 -13.54 3.69
CA ARG A 2 -1.99 -13.44 2.65
C ARG A 2 -2.15 -11.97 2.26
N LEU A 3 -2.27 -11.70 0.96
CA LEU A 3 -2.58 -10.35 0.46
C LEU A 3 -4.10 -10.16 0.45
N VAL A 4 -4.57 -9.18 1.23
CA VAL A 4 -5.99 -8.84 1.37
C VAL A 4 -6.19 -7.39 0.94
N TRP A 5 -7.33 -7.08 0.36
CA TRP A 5 -7.65 -5.74 -0.11
C TRP A 5 -8.92 -5.23 0.56
N ASP A 6 -8.88 -3.99 1.04
CA ASP A 6 -10.10 -3.21 1.17
C ASP A 6 -10.71 -2.99 -0.23
N LYS A 7 -12.04 -2.89 -0.28
CA LYS A 7 -12.75 -2.71 -1.55
C LYS A 7 -12.32 -1.43 -2.27
N SER A 8 -12.10 -0.33 -1.55
CA SER A 8 -11.66 0.94 -2.14
C SER A 8 -10.22 0.85 -2.68
N ALA A 9 -9.32 0.22 -1.93
CA ALA A 9 -7.94 -0.02 -2.36
C ALA A 9 -7.88 -0.91 -3.62
N TRP A 10 -8.80 -1.87 -3.74
CA TRP A 10 -8.91 -2.69 -4.95
C TRP A 10 -9.33 -1.86 -6.17
N GLU A 11 -10.25 -0.91 -6.00
CA GLU A 11 -10.63 0.02 -7.07
C GLU A 11 -9.46 0.96 -7.45
N ASP A 12 -8.68 1.45 -6.48
CA ASP A 12 -7.44 2.20 -6.74
C ASP A 12 -6.47 1.38 -7.59
N TYR A 13 -6.27 0.11 -7.23
CA TYR A 13 -5.38 -0.78 -7.96
C TYR A 13 -5.85 -0.98 -9.40
N LYS A 14 -7.15 -1.25 -9.61
CA LYS A 14 -7.73 -1.39 -10.95
C LYS A 14 -7.64 -0.09 -11.76
N HIS A 15 -7.83 1.06 -11.13
CA HIS A 15 -7.68 2.36 -11.78
C HIS A 15 -6.28 2.53 -12.39
N TRP A 16 -5.22 2.17 -11.66
CA TRP A 16 -3.85 2.24 -12.18
C TRP A 16 -3.57 1.28 -13.33
N GLN A 17 -4.37 0.22 -13.51
CA GLN A 17 -4.22 -0.66 -14.67
C GLN A 17 -4.57 0.02 -15.98
N THR A 18 -5.48 0.99 -15.97
CA THR A 18 -5.94 1.71 -17.16
C THR A 18 -5.28 3.07 -17.32
N ILE A 19 -4.91 3.73 -16.22
CA ILE A 19 -4.39 5.11 -16.25
C ILE A 19 -2.87 5.19 -16.38
N ASP A 20 -2.12 4.49 -15.51
CA ASP A 20 -0.65 4.53 -15.54
C ASP A 20 -0.02 3.22 -15.06
N ARG A 21 0.47 2.44 -16.03
CA ARG A 21 1.16 1.16 -15.79
C ARG A 21 2.47 1.30 -15.03
N ARG A 22 3.12 2.47 -15.01
CA ARG A 22 4.35 2.70 -14.24
C ARG A 22 4.04 2.78 -12.75
N ILE A 23 2.97 3.49 -12.39
CA ILE A 23 2.48 3.54 -11.00
C ILE A 23 2.01 2.16 -10.56
N LEU A 24 1.27 1.42 -11.39
CA LEU A 24 0.89 0.04 -11.11
C LEU A 24 2.10 -0.84 -10.80
N LYS A 25 3.15 -0.77 -11.63
CA LYS A 25 4.39 -1.53 -11.41
C LYS A 25 5.02 -1.18 -10.07
N ARG A 26 5.06 0.11 -9.71
CA ARG A 26 5.58 0.57 -8.42
C ARG A 26 4.75 0.04 -7.24
N ILE A 27 3.43 0.03 -7.34
CA ILE A 27 2.53 -0.56 -6.34
C ILE A 27 2.85 -2.04 -6.12
N ASN A 28 2.95 -2.82 -7.21
CA ASN A 28 3.30 -4.25 -7.12
C ASN A 28 4.64 -4.46 -6.42
N THR A 29 5.67 -3.68 -6.79
CA THR A 29 6.98 -3.75 -6.14
C THR A 29 6.92 -3.43 -4.64
N LEU A 30 6.10 -2.47 -4.22
CA LEU A 30 5.93 -2.15 -2.81
C LEU A 30 5.18 -3.26 -2.07
N ILE A 31 4.14 -3.84 -2.67
CA ILE A 31 3.38 -4.96 -2.09
C ILE A 31 4.31 -6.17 -1.88
N ASP A 32 5.12 -6.52 -2.88
CA ASP A 32 6.09 -7.62 -2.78
C ASP A 32 7.10 -7.39 -1.65
N ALA A 33 7.54 -6.14 -1.44
CA ALA A 33 8.41 -5.78 -0.33
C ALA A 33 7.68 -5.90 1.01
N CYS A 34 6.45 -5.38 1.12
CA CYS A 34 5.63 -5.48 2.33
C CYS A 34 5.35 -6.93 2.74
N LEU A 35 5.16 -7.84 1.78
CA LEU A 35 4.92 -9.26 2.06
C LEU A 35 6.14 -9.98 2.67
N ARG A 36 7.35 -9.42 2.51
CA ARG A 36 8.60 -9.96 3.05
C ARG A 36 9.01 -9.26 4.35
N GLU A 37 9.04 -7.93 4.30
CA GLU A 37 9.50 -7.06 5.38
C GLU A 37 8.48 -5.91 5.56
N PRO A 38 7.39 -6.12 6.31
CA PRO A 38 6.27 -5.20 6.35
C PRO A 38 6.62 -3.80 6.86
N PHE A 39 7.61 -3.65 7.74
CA PHE A 39 7.89 -2.38 8.43
C PHE A 39 9.20 -1.71 7.99
N GLU A 40 9.90 -2.30 7.02
CA GLU A 40 11.23 -1.83 6.59
C GLU A 40 11.39 -1.83 5.06
N GLY A 41 12.49 -1.25 4.59
CA GLY A 41 12.88 -1.28 3.18
C GLY A 41 12.33 -0.13 2.34
N ILE A 42 11.96 -0.44 1.09
CA ILE A 42 11.69 0.57 0.07
C ILE A 42 10.41 1.35 0.31
N GLY A 43 10.38 2.59 -0.19
CA GLY A 43 9.20 3.45 -0.14
C GLY A 43 9.08 4.24 1.17
N LYS A 44 10.11 4.29 2.01
CA LYS A 44 10.09 5.03 3.29
C LYS A 44 8.87 4.62 4.14
N PRO A 45 8.88 3.40 4.69
CA PRO A 45 7.80 2.94 5.55
C PRO A 45 7.68 3.85 6.77
N GLU A 46 6.47 4.36 7.00
CA GLU A 46 6.14 5.28 8.09
C GLU A 46 4.86 4.79 8.76
N GLU A 47 4.90 4.56 10.08
CA GLU A 47 3.71 4.26 10.89
C GLU A 47 2.80 5.48 10.97
N LEU A 48 1.50 5.30 10.69
CA LEU A 48 0.52 6.37 10.70
C LEU A 48 0.07 6.65 12.14
N LYS A 49 0.22 7.91 12.57
CA LYS A 49 -0.21 8.39 13.89
C LYS A 49 -1.71 8.68 13.99
N TYR A 50 -2.37 8.87 12.85
CA TYR A 50 -3.78 9.24 12.74
C TYR A 50 -4.46 8.37 11.68
N GLY A 51 -5.76 8.14 11.83
CA GLY A 51 -6.54 7.25 10.96
C GLY A 51 -6.62 5.83 11.51
N ALA A 52 -6.42 4.82 10.66
CA ALA A 52 -6.45 3.42 11.07
C ALA A 52 -5.25 3.11 11.98
N GLN A 53 -5.52 2.83 13.25
CA GLN A 53 -4.48 2.57 14.25
C GLN A 53 -3.61 1.36 13.84
N GLY A 54 -2.29 1.53 13.91
CA GLY A 54 -1.32 0.50 13.51
C GLY A 54 -1.13 0.36 12.00
N ALA A 55 -1.77 1.21 11.19
CA ALA A 55 -1.52 1.25 9.75
C ALA A 55 -0.16 1.88 9.42
N TRP A 56 0.39 1.45 8.30
CA TRP A 56 1.66 1.90 7.76
C TRP A 56 1.46 2.47 6.37
N SER A 57 2.30 3.44 6.01
CA SER A 57 2.33 4.04 4.69
C SER A 57 3.69 3.88 4.02
N ARG A 58 3.68 3.70 2.70
CA ARG A 58 4.87 3.77 1.84
C ARG A 58 4.60 4.67 0.64
N ARG A 59 5.63 5.39 0.19
CA ARG A 59 5.64 6.28 -0.96
C ARG A 59 5.61 5.49 -2.27
N ILE A 60 4.48 5.60 -2.97
CA ILE A 60 4.36 5.19 -4.37
C ILE A 60 5.04 6.28 -5.23
N THR A 61 4.57 7.52 -5.08
CA THR A 61 5.15 8.75 -5.64
C THR A 61 5.27 9.79 -4.51
N ASP A 62 5.63 11.04 -4.84
CA ASP A 62 5.56 12.13 -3.88
C ASP A 62 4.12 12.41 -3.43
N GLU A 63 3.15 12.22 -4.33
CA GLU A 63 1.71 12.45 -4.09
C GLU A 63 0.98 11.22 -3.55
N HIS A 64 1.30 10.00 -3.99
CA HIS A 64 0.48 8.82 -3.68
C HIS A 64 1.14 7.92 -2.65
N ARG A 65 0.33 7.32 -1.77
CA ARG A 65 0.79 6.32 -0.80
C ARG A 65 0.11 4.98 -0.99
N LEU A 66 0.88 3.94 -0.70
CA LEU A 66 0.36 2.62 -0.37
C LEU A 66 0.16 2.61 1.15
N VAL A 67 -1.08 2.51 1.60
CA VAL A 67 -1.42 2.38 3.03
C VAL A 67 -1.87 0.95 3.28
N TYR A 68 -1.34 0.33 4.33
CA TYR A 68 -1.63 -1.06 4.67
C TYR A 68 -1.61 -1.31 6.18
N LEU A 69 -2.22 -2.42 6.60
CA LEU A 69 -2.22 -2.93 7.96
C LEU A 69 -1.70 -4.36 7.95
N VAL A 70 -0.94 -4.74 8.97
CA VAL A 70 -0.57 -6.13 9.23
C VAL A 70 -1.44 -6.67 10.35
N ALA A 71 -2.24 -7.70 10.07
CA ALA A 71 -3.14 -8.31 11.04
C ALA A 71 -3.01 -9.83 11.00
N GLY A 72 -2.35 -10.40 12.01
CA GLY A 72 -2.03 -11.84 12.01
C GLY A 72 -1.18 -12.23 10.81
N GLU A 73 -1.71 -13.10 9.95
CA GLU A 73 -1.03 -13.53 8.72
C GLU A 73 -1.38 -12.66 7.50
N ASP A 74 -2.15 -11.59 7.66
CA ASP A 74 -2.67 -10.79 6.55
C ASP A 74 -1.91 -9.48 6.38
N LEU A 75 -1.59 -9.16 5.12
CA LEU A 75 -1.24 -7.82 4.67
C LEU A 75 -2.49 -7.23 4.01
N ILE A 76 -3.16 -6.32 4.73
CA ILE A 76 -4.41 -5.69 4.27
C ILE A 76 -4.06 -4.36 3.63
N ILE A 77 -4.25 -4.22 2.32
CA ILE A 77 -4.07 -2.93 1.62
C ILE A 77 -5.33 -2.09 1.80
N LEU A 78 -5.16 -0.90 2.38
CA LEU A 78 -6.23 0.05 2.71
C LEU A 78 -6.36 1.17 1.68
N GLN A 79 -5.28 1.54 0.99
CA GLN A 79 -5.27 2.59 -0.03
C GLN A 79 -4.08 2.41 -0.98
N ALA A 80 -4.26 2.70 -2.27
CA ALA A 80 -3.17 2.67 -3.26
C ALA A 80 -3.15 3.89 -4.20
N ARG A 81 -3.90 4.94 -3.85
CA ARG A 81 -3.96 6.20 -4.59
C ARG A 81 -4.18 7.36 -3.62
N TYR A 82 -3.70 8.54 -4.00
CA TYR A 82 -3.78 9.78 -3.21
C TYR A 82 -3.03 9.71 -1.87
N HIS A 83 -2.88 10.88 -1.27
CA HIS A 83 -2.50 11.09 0.11
C HIS A 83 -3.65 11.88 0.75
N TYR A 84 -3.82 11.77 2.05
CA TYR A 84 -4.68 12.71 2.79
C TYR A 84 -4.22 14.16 2.57
#